data_AF-A0A957WPA0-F1
#
_entry.id   AF-A0A957WPA0-F1
#
_cell.length_a   1.000
_cell.length_b   1.000
_cell.length_c   1.000
_cell.angle_alpha   90.00
_cell.angle_beta   90.00
_cell.angle_gamma   90.00
#
_symmetry.space_group_name_H-M   'P 1'
#
loop_
_entity.id
_entity.type
_entity.pdbx_description
1 polymer ?
#
loop_
_entity_poly.entity_id
_entity_poly.type
_entity_poly.pdbx_seq_one_letter_code
_entity_poly.pdbx_strand_id
1 'polypeptide(L)'
;MDENIIVPGESLADIITNQLNMMLAFLDRPVVQQQILAIAGIILIALLLPEVVRRWWQQRQPDDLPEMDPPPRRPWAARLHGLYAPLTGLVLANVVIWLFERQGHPNGLVESSRTFFWLWLGYRALLMVLYARLGESVKPYHRFVFVPIFVLVLLWLFLGRQVGTALVANVPILTLGSFILTLGNLINATVLLYIFLIGAWVVERVLNRALQSRFDAEPG
;
A
#
# COMPACT_ATOMS: atom_id res chain seq x y z
N MET A 1 -6.02 -12.03 -34.39
CA MET A 1 -4.60 -12.05 -33.99
C MET A 1 -4.05 -10.83 -34.68
N ASP A 2 -4.28 -9.69 -34.05
CA ASP A 2 -4.33 -8.42 -34.75
C ASP A 2 -2.92 -7.87 -34.77
N GLU A 3 -2.36 -7.75 -35.98
CA GLU A 3 -1.12 -7.02 -36.21
C GLU A 3 -1.31 -5.62 -35.64
N ASN A 4 -0.59 -5.36 -34.55
CA ASN A 4 -0.45 -4.03 -33.98
C ASN A 4 0.42 -3.24 -34.97
N ILE A 5 -0.20 -2.70 -36.01
CA ILE A 5 0.44 -1.83 -36.99
C ILE A 5 0.87 -0.58 -36.23
N ILE A 6 2.12 -0.57 -35.79
CA ILE A 6 2.77 0.64 -35.33
C ILE A 6 2.84 1.55 -36.56
N VAL A 7 1.93 2.51 -36.63
CA VAL A 7 1.93 3.53 -37.68
C VAL A 7 3.26 4.28 -37.55
N PRO A 8 4.16 4.18 -38.54
CA PRO A 8 5.46 4.83 -38.46
C PRO A 8 5.27 6.34 -38.50
N GLY A 9 5.42 7.00 -37.35
CA GLY A 9 5.34 8.46 -37.23
C GLY A 9 4.60 9.00 -36.00
N GLU A 10 3.89 8.18 -35.22
CA GLU A 10 3.33 8.67 -33.95
C GLU A 10 4.46 8.98 -32.96
N SER A 11 4.52 10.22 -32.50
CA SER A 11 5.47 10.61 -31.47
C SER A 11 5.06 9.98 -30.13
N LEU A 12 6.01 9.74 -29.23
CA LEU A 12 5.71 9.31 -27.85
C LEU A 12 4.70 10.27 -27.16
N ALA A 13 4.74 11.56 -27.51
CA ALA A 13 3.81 12.55 -27.02
C ALA A 13 2.37 12.27 -27.48
N ASP A 14 2.17 11.82 -28.72
CA ASP A 14 0.84 11.49 -29.25
C ASP A 14 0.23 10.27 -28.57
N ILE A 15 1.04 9.22 -28.35
CA ILE A 15 0.63 8.01 -27.62
C ILE A 15 0.22 8.37 -26.18
N ILE A 16 1.05 9.16 -25.48
CA ILE A 16 0.74 9.59 -24.10
C ILE A 16 -0.52 10.45 -24.08
N THR A 17 -0.68 11.38 -25.03
CA THR A 17 -1.85 12.26 -25.12
C THR A 17 -3.13 11.47 -25.41
N ASN A 18 -3.08 10.51 -26.34
CA ASN A 18 -4.22 9.63 -26.65
C ASN A 18 -4.62 8.77 -25.44
N GLN A 19 -3.64 8.23 -24.71
CA GLN A 19 -3.95 7.47 -23.49
C GLN A 19 -4.53 8.35 -22.38
N LEU A 20 -3.97 9.57 -22.18
CA LEU A 20 -4.51 10.52 -21.22
C LEU A 20 -5.94 10.93 -21.58
N ASN A 21 -6.22 11.22 -22.85
CA ASN A 21 -7.56 11.55 -23.33
C ASN A 21 -8.53 10.38 -23.11
N MET A 22 -8.11 9.15 -23.35
CA MET A 22 -8.92 7.97 -23.07
C MET A 22 -9.19 7.81 -21.57
N MET A 23 -8.18 7.99 -20.71
CA MET A 23 -8.34 7.97 -19.26
C MET A 23 -9.30 9.07 -18.77
N LEU A 24 -9.17 10.29 -19.30
CA LEU A 24 -10.06 11.41 -18.98
C LEU A 24 -11.50 11.11 -19.43
N ALA A 25 -11.70 10.57 -20.63
CA ALA A 25 -13.01 10.16 -21.11
C ALA A 25 -13.65 9.04 -20.26
N PHE A 26 -12.85 8.13 -19.72
CA PHE A 26 -13.32 7.16 -18.71
C PHE A 26 -13.67 7.83 -17.38
N LEU A 27 -12.88 8.82 -16.95
CA LEU A 27 -13.10 9.57 -15.72
C LEU A 27 -14.38 10.43 -15.75
N ASP A 28 -14.77 10.89 -16.94
CA ASP A 28 -16.00 11.67 -17.16
C ASP A 28 -17.27 10.81 -17.08
N ARG A 29 -17.16 9.48 -17.08
CA ARG A 29 -18.34 8.62 -16.92
C ARG A 29 -18.89 8.81 -15.50
N PRO A 30 -20.19 9.16 -15.34
CA PRO A 30 -20.78 9.46 -14.02
C PRO A 30 -20.66 8.27 -13.05
N VAL A 31 -20.71 7.06 -13.59
CA VAL A 31 -20.56 5.81 -12.83
C VAL A 31 -19.15 5.66 -12.22
N VAL A 32 -18.11 6.10 -12.94
CA VAL A 32 -16.73 6.06 -12.44
C VAL A 32 -16.54 7.12 -11.36
N GLN A 33 -17.07 8.33 -11.58
CA GLN A 33 -17.03 9.40 -10.59
C GLN A 33 -17.72 9.00 -9.27
N GLN A 34 -18.88 8.36 -9.35
CA GLN A 34 -19.58 7.82 -8.17
C GLN A 34 -18.74 6.78 -7.43
N GLN A 35 -18.07 5.86 -8.13
CA GLN A 35 -17.19 4.88 -7.50
C GLN A 35 -15.95 5.53 -6.87
N ILE A 36 -15.33 6.52 -7.53
CA ILE A 36 -14.21 7.27 -6.98
C ILE A 36 -14.64 8.03 -5.72
N LEU A 37 -15.79 8.70 -5.75
CA LEU A 37 -16.35 9.40 -4.60
C LEU A 37 -16.65 8.43 -3.45
N ALA A 38 -17.21 7.25 -3.74
CA ALA A 38 -17.47 6.22 -2.75
C ALA A 38 -16.17 5.71 -2.11
N ILE A 39 -15.13 5.44 -2.91
CA ILE A 39 -13.81 5.04 -2.41
C ILE A 39 -13.18 6.14 -1.54
N ALA A 40 -13.23 7.40 -1.99
CA ALA A 40 -12.75 8.53 -1.22
C ALA A 40 -13.51 8.68 0.11
N GLY A 41 -14.83 8.51 0.08
CA GLY A 41 -15.68 8.49 1.28
C GLY A 41 -15.33 7.35 2.23
N ILE A 42 -15.11 6.13 1.71
CA ILE A 42 -14.66 4.98 2.51
C ILE A 42 -13.31 5.30 3.19
N ILE A 43 -12.33 5.82 2.45
CA ILE A 43 -11.00 6.16 2.98
C ILE A 43 -11.13 7.24 4.07
N LEU A 44 -11.89 8.30 3.80
CA LEU A 44 -12.09 9.39 4.74
C LEU A 44 -12.73 8.89 6.05
N ILE A 45 -13.82 8.11 5.95
CA ILE A 45 -14.49 7.55 7.12
C ILE A 45 -13.58 6.56 7.84
N ALA A 46 -12.87 5.69 7.11
CA ALA A 46 -11.95 4.71 7.70
C ALA A 46 -10.81 5.38 8.49
N LEU A 47 -10.36 6.56 8.08
CA LEU A 47 -9.33 7.33 8.80
C LEU A 47 -9.90 8.14 9.97
N LEU A 48 -11.08 8.74 9.81
CA LEU A 48 -11.67 9.60 10.84
C LEU A 48 -12.39 8.83 11.95
N LEU A 49 -13.07 7.73 11.61
CA LEU A 49 -13.91 6.99 12.55
C LEU A 49 -13.14 6.50 13.79
N PRO A 50 -11.93 5.90 13.66
CA PRO A 50 -11.17 5.46 14.83
C PRO A 50 -10.81 6.63 15.76
N GLU A 51 -10.51 7.80 15.18
CA GLU A 51 -10.12 8.98 15.93
C GLU A 51 -11.28 9.63 16.68
N VAL A 52 -12.46 9.67 16.05
CA VAL A 52 -13.69 10.14 16.68
C VAL A 52 -14.06 9.21 17.84
N VAL A 53 -14.02 7.89 17.63
CA VAL A 53 -14.30 6.90 18.69
C VAL A 53 -13.30 7.04 19.84
N ARG A 54 -12.02 7.25 19.54
CA ARG A 54 -10.98 7.48 20.56
C ARG A 54 -11.27 8.71 21.41
N ARG A 55 -11.53 9.85 20.78
CA ARG A 55 -11.85 11.10 21.50
C ARG A 55 -13.10 10.96 22.36
N TRP A 56 -14.12 10.30 21.82
CA TRP A 56 -15.38 10.08 22.54
C TRP A 56 -15.22 9.16 23.76
N TRP A 57 -14.39 8.11 23.67
CA TRP A 57 -14.06 7.26 24.82
C TRP A 57 -13.19 7.96 25.86
N GLN A 58 -12.26 8.81 25.44
CA GLN A 58 -11.44 9.60 26.36
C GLN A 58 -12.29 10.59 27.16
N GLN A 59 -13.25 11.27 26.51
CA GLN A 59 -14.17 12.19 27.19
C GLN A 59 -15.11 11.51 28.22
N ARG A 60 -15.33 10.20 28.08
CA ARG A 60 -16.21 9.43 28.98
C ARG A 60 -15.48 8.77 30.14
N GLN A 61 -14.14 8.80 30.16
CA GLN A 61 -13.40 8.38 31.35
C GLN A 61 -13.36 9.57 32.31
N PRO A 62 -14.05 9.48 33.46
CA PRO A 62 -14.01 10.56 34.44
C PRO A 62 -12.58 10.71 34.97
N ASP A 63 -12.07 11.94 34.98
CA ASP A 63 -10.77 12.33 35.54
C ASP A 63 -10.64 12.04 37.06
N ASP A 64 -11.72 11.58 37.72
CA ASP A 64 -11.82 11.37 39.16
C ASP A 64 -11.31 10.01 39.65
N LEU A 65 -10.61 9.21 38.82
CA LEU A 65 -9.89 8.08 39.38
C LEU A 65 -8.67 8.65 40.15
N PRO A 66 -8.58 8.44 41.48
CA PRO A 66 -7.46 8.92 42.28
C PRO A 66 -6.16 8.51 41.61
N GLU A 67 -5.14 9.36 41.75
CA GLU A 67 -3.74 9.26 41.31
C GLU A 67 -3.06 7.95 41.79
N MET A 68 -3.64 6.81 41.43
CA MET A 68 -3.06 5.49 41.52
C MET A 68 -2.14 5.38 40.33
N ASP A 69 -0.90 4.97 40.60
CA ASP A 69 0.13 4.71 39.60
C ASP A 69 -0.46 4.22 38.27
N PRO A 70 -0.15 4.89 37.13
CA PRO A 70 -0.77 4.59 35.86
C PRO A 70 -0.68 3.09 35.60
N PRO A 71 -1.82 2.38 35.42
CA PRO A 71 -1.80 0.93 35.36
C PRO A 71 -0.83 0.50 34.25
N PRO A 72 0.21 -0.30 34.55
CA PRO A 72 1.37 -0.48 33.68
C PRO A 72 1.10 -1.23 32.37
N ARG A 73 -0.15 -1.46 31.96
CA ARG A 73 -0.47 -2.45 30.94
C ARG A 73 -1.75 -2.15 30.19
N ARG A 74 -1.70 -1.35 29.11
CA ARG A 74 -2.45 -1.65 27.86
C ARG A 74 -1.70 -1.29 26.56
N PRO A 75 -0.42 -1.66 26.39
CA PRO A 75 0.26 -1.50 25.09
C PRO A 75 -0.49 -2.23 23.95
N TRP A 76 -1.28 -3.26 24.28
CA TRP A 76 -2.08 -4.01 23.32
C TRP A 76 -3.29 -3.24 22.77
N ALA A 77 -3.99 -2.44 23.59
CA ALA A 77 -5.15 -1.69 23.13
C ALA A 77 -4.75 -0.60 22.12
N ALA A 78 -3.65 0.10 22.38
CA ALA A 78 -3.08 1.07 21.45
C ALA A 78 -2.61 0.43 20.14
N ARG A 79 -2.07 -0.81 20.19
CA ARG A 79 -1.65 -1.56 19.00
C ARG A 79 -2.83 -2.04 18.15
N LEU A 80 -3.88 -2.56 18.78
CA LEU A 80 -5.12 -2.96 18.09
C LEU A 80 -5.79 -1.76 17.39
N HIS A 81 -5.61 -0.55 17.93
CA HIS A 81 -6.17 0.65 17.32
C HIS A 81 -5.68 0.89 15.89
N GLY A 82 -4.45 0.47 15.58
CA GLY A 82 -3.89 0.55 14.23
C GLY A 82 -4.58 -0.35 13.20
N LEU A 83 -5.35 -1.36 13.63
CA LEU A 83 -6.11 -2.26 12.76
C LEU A 83 -7.54 -1.77 12.49
N TYR A 84 -8.07 -0.86 13.30
CA TYR A 84 -9.44 -0.39 13.12
C TYR A 84 -9.64 0.30 11.78
N ALA A 85 -8.70 1.16 11.36
CA ALA A 85 -8.82 1.86 10.08
C ALA A 85 -8.96 0.90 8.87
N PRO A 86 -8.05 -0.06 8.62
CA PRO A 86 -8.22 -0.99 7.50
C PRO A 86 -9.45 -1.91 7.67
N LEU A 87 -9.80 -2.31 8.89
CA LEU A 87 -11.02 -3.10 9.15
C LEU A 87 -12.29 -2.32 8.81
N THR A 88 -12.39 -1.07 9.25
CA THR A 88 -13.50 -0.17 8.92
C THR A 88 -13.57 0.04 7.41
N GLY A 89 -12.43 0.25 6.75
CA GLY A 89 -12.36 0.33 5.29
C GLY A 89 -12.89 -0.91 4.58
N LEU A 90 -12.53 -2.11 5.05
CA LEU A 90 -13.05 -3.37 4.50
C LEU A 90 -14.56 -3.51 4.71
N VAL A 91 -15.08 -3.22 5.91
CA VAL A 91 -16.51 -3.32 6.19
C VAL A 91 -17.28 -2.35 5.31
N LEU A 92 -16.85 -1.09 5.25
CA LEU A 92 -17.49 -0.07 4.43
C LEU A 92 -17.42 -0.40 2.94
N ALA A 93 -16.28 -0.92 2.44
CA ALA A 93 -16.17 -1.37 1.06
C ALA A 93 -17.20 -2.46 0.74
N ASN A 94 -17.35 -3.48 1.58
CA ASN A 94 -18.35 -4.53 1.37
C ASN A 94 -19.79 -3.99 1.44
N VAL A 95 -20.07 -3.04 2.35
CA VAL A 95 -21.40 -2.38 2.42
C VAL A 95 -21.70 -1.58 1.15
N VAL A 96 -20.73 -0.82 0.63
CA VAL A 96 -20.88 -0.05 -0.61
C VAL A 96 -21.04 -0.97 -1.82
N ILE A 97 -20.26 -2.05 -1.90
CA ILE A 97 -20.37 -3.08 -2.95
C ILE A 97 -21.78 -3.67 -2.96
N TRP A 98 -22.28 -4.10 -1.80
CA TRP A 98 -23.65 -4.60 -1.66
C TRP A 98 -24.71 -3.58 -2.05
N LEU A 99 -24.52 -2.30 -1.69
CA LEU A 99 -25.44 -1.22 -2.06
C LEU A 99 -25.47 -1.00 -3.58
N PHE A 100 -24.30 -1.01 -4.22
CA PHE A 100 -24.15 -0.85 -5.67
C PHE A 100 -24.79 -2.02 -6.42
N GLU A 101 -24.57 -3.26 -5.97
CA GLU A 101 -25.21 -4.45 -6.53
C GLU A 101 -26.72 -4.38 -6.45
N ARG A 102 -27.26 -3.94 -5.30
CA ARG A 102 -28.70 -3.76 -5.11
C ARG A 102 -29.31 -2.69 -6.02
N GLN A 103 -28.52 -1.70 -6.42
CA GLN A 103 -28.92 -0.63 -7.34
C GLN A 103 -28.65 -0.98 -8.81
N GLY A 104 -28.05 -2.14 -9.10
CA GLY A 104 -27.65 -2.54 -10.46
C GLY A 104 -26.48 -1.71 -11.02
N HIS A 105 -25.70 -1.04 -10.16
CA HIS A 105 -24.52 -0.28 -10.57
C HIS A 105 -23.29 -1.19 -10.64
N PRO A 106 -22.39 -1.00 -11.62
CA PRO A 106 -21.14 -1.73 -11.64
C PRO A 106 -20.26 -1.30 -10.46
N ASN A 107 -19.61 -2.26 -9.83
CA ASN A 107 -18.84 -2.10 -8.59
C ASN A 107 -17.35 -2.45 -8.74
N GLY A 108 -16.88 -2.66 -9.98
CA GLY A 108 -15.54 -3.19 -10.26
C GLY A 108 -14.38 -2.38 -9.66
N LEU A 109 -14.50 -1.05 -9.58
CA LEU A 109 -13.47 -0.19 -8.99
C LEU A 109 -13.46 -0.32 -7.45
N VAL A 110 -14.65 -0.36 -6.83
CA VAL A 110 -14.77 -0.52 -5.36
C VAL A 110 -14.33 -1.92 -4.95
N GLU A 111 -14.71 -2.95 -5.70
CA GLU A 111 -14.24 -4.33 -5.53
C GLU A 111 -12.71 -4.41 -5.66
N SER A 112 -12.13 -3.74 -6.66
CA SER A 112 -10.68 -3.64 -6.79
C SER A 112 -10.03 -2.96 -5.58
N SER A 113 -10.65 -1.89 -5.07
CA SER A 113 -10.20 -1.16 -3.86
C SER A 113 -10.16 -2.06 -2.62
N ARG A 114 -11.06 -3.05 -2.51
CA ARG A 114 -11.12 -4.01 -1.40
C ARG A 114 -9.80 -4.76 -1.19
N THR A 115 -9.10 -5.07 -2.28
CA THR A 115 -7.78 -5.73 -2.19
C THR A 115 -6.74 -4.83 -1.54
N PHE A 116 -6.77 -3.52 -1.79
CA PHE A 116 -5.87 -2.57 -1.15
C PHE A 116 -6.11 -2.49 0.36
N PHE A 117 -7.37 -2.54 0.80
CA PHE A 117 -7.69 -2.61 2.23
C PHE A 117 -7.22 -3.92 2.87
N TRP A 118 -7.33 -5.06 2.18
CA TRP A 118 -6.77 -6.33 2.66
C TRP A 118 -5.25 -6.27 2.79
N LEU A 119 -4.56 -5.71 1.80
CA LEU A 119 -3.11 -5.53 1.85
C LEU A 119 -2.71 -4.60 3.00
N TRP A 120 -3.43 -3.50 3.18
CA TRP A 120 -3.20 -2.56 4.27
C TRP A 120 -3.43 -3.21 5.63
N LEU A 121 -4.48 -4.03 5.77
CA LEU A 121 -4.73 -4.82 6.97
C LEU A 121 -3.59 -5.80 7.25
N GLY A 122 -3.19 -6.59 6.25
CA GLY A 122 -2.10 -7.56 6.36
C GLY A 122 -0.78 -6.90 6.76
N TYR A 123 -0.47 -5.75 6.16
CA TYR A 123 0.70 -4.94 6.51
C TYR A 123 0.65 -4.45 7.97
N ARG A 124 -0.48 -3.89 8.41
CA ARG A 124 -0.64 -3.43 9.80
C ARG A 124 -0.57 -4.58 10.79
N ALA A 125 -1.15 -5.72 10.46
CA ALA A 125 -1.11 -6.94 11.28
C ALA A 125 0.33 -7.47 11.39
N LEU A 126 1.07 -7.53 10.27
CA LEU A 126 2.49 -7.92 10.27
C LEU A 126 3.32 -7.00 11.16
N LEU A 127 3.17 -5.68 11.01
CA LEU A 127 3.86 -4.71 11.87
C LEU A 127 3.49 -4.91 13.34
N MET A 128 2.21 -5.10 13.66
CA MET A 128 1.77 -5.36 15.03
C MET A 128 2.48 -6.59 15.62
N VAL A 129 2.58 -7.69 14.88
CA VAL A 129 3.30 -8.89 15.30
C VAL A 129 4.80 -8.61 15.49
N LEU A 130 5.43 -7.90 14.56
CA LEU A 130 6.84 -7.54 14.66
C LEU A 130 7.12 -6.68 15.89
N TYR A 131 6.35 -5.62 16.12
CA TYR A 131 6.47 -4.78 17.31
C TYR A 131 6.17 -5.54 18.61
N ALA A 132 5.27 -6.53 18.58
CA ALA A 132 5.00 -7.37 19.74
C ALA A 132 6.18 -8.31 20.06
N ARG A 133 6.90 -8.80 19.05
CA ARG A 133 8.02 -9.75 19.21
C ARG A 133 9.37 -9.08 19.47
N LEU A 134 9.67 -7.99 18.76
CA LEU A 134 10.98 -7.35 18.72
C LEU A 134 11.01 -6.00 19.46
N GLY A 135 9.86 -5.54 19.97
CA GLY A 135 9.73 -4.27 20.68
C GLY A 135 10.07 -3.06 19.81
N GLU A 136 10.70 -2.06 20.42
CA GLU A 136 11.04 -0.80 19.72
C GLU A 136 12.17 -0.94 18.69
N SER A 137 12.91 -2.05 18.72
CA SER A 137 13.97 -2.36 17.75
C SER A 137 13.49 -2.36 16.30
N VAL A 138 12.17 -2.50 16.07
CA VAL A 138 11.55 -2.52 14.74
C VAL A 138 11.43 -1.13 14.12
N LYS A 139 11.44 -0.05 14.92
CA LYS A 139 11.20 1.33 14.44
C LYS A 139 12.08 1.75 13.24
N PRO A 140 13.41 1.50 13.22
CA PRO A 140 14.22 1.80 12.04
C PRO A 140 13.84 0.93 10.83
N TYR A 141 13.62 -0.38 11.03
CA TYR A 141 13.22 -1.29 9.96
C TYR A 141 11.87 -0.92 9.35
N HIS A 142 10.92 -0.48 10.18
CA HIS A 142 9.61 -0.04 9.73
C HIS A 142 9.72 1.06 8.67
N ARG A 143 10.48 2.12 8.95
CA ARG A 143 10.61 3.28 8.06
C ARG A 143 11.41 2.99 6.80
N PHE A 144 12.52 2.25 6.92
CA PHE A 144 13.47 2.07 5.81
C PHE A 144 13.21 0.84 4.95
N VAL A 145 12.53 -0.18 5.49
CA VAL A 145 12.32 -1.46 4.80
C VAL A 145 10.83 -1.71 4.57
N PHE A 146 10.03 -1.74 5.62
CA PHE A 146 8.63 -2.17 5.49
C PHE A 146 7.74 -1.15 4.78
N VAL A 147 7.86 0.15 5.09
CA VAL A 147 7.08 1.20 4.40
C VAL A 147 7.39 1.21 2.90
N PRO A 148 8.65 1.27 2.44
CA PRO A 148 8.92 1.28 1.01
C PRO A 148 8.50 -0.02 0.31
N ILE A 149 8.74 -1.20 0.90
CA ILE A 149 8.26 -2.46 0.32
C ILE A 149 6.73 -2.42 0.19
N PHE A 150 6.01 -1.95 1.21
CA PHE A 150 4.56 -1.83 1.14
C PHE A 150 4.11 -0.89 0.01
N VAL A 151 4.77 0.27 -0.14
CA VAL A 151 4.52 1.20 -1.25
C VAL A 151 4.82 0.55 -2.60
N LEU A 152 5.93 -0.18 -2.74
CA LEU A 152 6.26 -0.89 -3.97
C LEU A 152 5.24 -1.97 -4.33
N VAL A 153 4.76 -2.74 -3.34
CA VAL A 153 3.70 -3.73 -3.57
C VAL A 153 2.39 -3.06 -3.96
N LEU A 154 2.04 -1.92 -3.34
CA LEU A 154 0.87 -1.13 -3.74
C LEU A 154 0.98 -0.63 -5.18
N LEU A 155 2.14 -0.08 -5.55
CA LEU A 155 2.41 0.39 -6.92
C LEU A 155 2.36 -0.76 -7.91
N TRP A 156 2.98 -1.89 -7.59
CA TRP A 156 2.94 -3.10 -8.42
C TRP A 156 1.51 -3.58 -8.65
N LEU A 157 0.70 -3.66 -7.59
CA LEU A 157 -0.68 -4.13 -7.68
C LEU A 157 -1.58 -3.14 -8.44
N PHE A 158 -1.34 -1.83 -8.26
CA PHE A 158 -2.02 -0.79 -9.00
C PHE A 158 -1.67 -0.85 -10.50
N LEU A 159 -0.39 -0.97 -10.83
CA LEU A 159 0.09 -1.12 -12.21
C LEU A 159 -0.41 -2.42 -12.83
N GLY A 160 -0.47 -3.53 -12.10
CA GLY A 160 -0.90 -4.82 -12.66
C GLY A 160 -2.41 -4.94 -12.92
N ARG A 161 -3.25 -4.10 -12.29
CA ARG A 161 -4.72 -4.21 -12.37
C ARG A 161 -5.40 -3.24 -13.33
N GLN A 162 -4.73 -2.17 -13.73
CA GLN A 162 -5.28 -1.22 -14.68
C GLN A 162 -5.37 -1.89 -16.06
N VAL A 163 -6.57 -1.99 -16.62
CA VAL A 163 -6.76 -2.48 -17.99
C VAL A 163 -6.03 -1.52 -18.94
N GLY A 164 -4.98 -2.00 -19.62
CA GLY A 164 -4.16 -1.18 -20.52
C GLY A 164 -2.76 -0.81 -20.00
N THR A 165 -2.43 -1.04 -18.73
CA THR A 165 -1.04 -0.85 -18.27
C THR A 165 -0.07 -1.85 -18.87
N ALA A 166 -0.53 -3.01 -19.35
CA ALA A 166 0.31 -3.89 -20.16
C ALA A 166 0.80 -3.17 -21.42
N LEU A 167 0.01 -2.26 -22.01
CA LEU A 167 0.44 -1.43 -23.13
C LEU A 167 1.49 -0.42 -22.66
N VAL A 168 1.24 0.27 -21.53
CA VAL A 168 2.16 1.27 -20.95
C VAL A 168 3.50 0.67 -20.51
N ALA A 169 3.47 -0.48 -19.84
CA ALA A 169 4.65 -1.17 -19.36
C ALA A 169 5.51 -1.70 -20.51
N ASN A 170 4.90 -2.00 -21.67
CA ASN A 170 5.61 -2.42 -22.86
C ASN A 170 5.99 -1.27 -23.80
N VAL A 171 5.72 0.00 -23.42
CA VAL A 171 6.19 1.15 -24.21
C VAL A 171 7.72 1.14 -24.22
N PRO A 172 8.35 1.08 -25.42
CA PRO A 172 9.79 1.19 -25.54
C PRO A 172 10.21 2.63 -25.19
N ILE A 173 11.03 2.79 -24.15
CA ILE A 173 11.62 4.08 -23.79
C ILE A 173 12.88 4.31 -24.61
N LEU A 174 13.70 3.27 -24.72
CA LEU A 174 14.99 3.33 -25.36
C LEU A 174 15.23 2.05 -26.15
N THR A 175 15.53 2.21 -27.44
CA THR A 175 15.89 1.12 -28.35
C THR A 175 17.37 1.25 -28.68
N LEU A 176 18.20 0.36 -28.13
CA LEU A 176 19.65 0.30 -28.37
C LEU A 176 19.95 -0.95 -29.21
N GLY A 177 19.91 -0.81 -30.54
CA GLY A 177 20.08 -1.93 -31.47
C GLY A 177 18.95 -2.94 -31.32
N SER A 178 19.27 -4.18 -30.90
CA SER A 178 18.29 -5.24 -30.63
C SER A 178 17.72 -5.21 -29.21
N PHE A 179 18.27 -4.39 -28.31
CA PHE A 179 17.79 -4.27 -26.94
C PHE A 179 16.70 -3.20 -26.83
N ILE A 180 15.49 -3.65 -26.48
CA ILE A 180 14.35 -2.77 -26.21
C ILE A 180 14.22 -2.61 -24.70
N LEU A 181 14.56 -1.42 -24.20
CA LEU A 181 14.33 -1.04 -22.81
C LEU A 181 12.92 -0.48 -22.68
N THR A 182 12.01 -1.29 -22.14
CA THR A 182 10.63 -0.89 -21.86
C THR A 182 10.52 -0.25 -20.48
N LEU A 183 9.46 0.54 -20.26
CA LEU A 183 9.16 1.12 -18.94
C LEU A 183 8.98 0.04 -17.87
N GLY A 184 8.33 -1.07 -18.22
CA GLY A 184 8.16 -2.22 -17.34
C GLY A 184 9.50 -2.83 -16.93
N ASN A 185 10.46 -2.95 -17.85
CA ASN A 185 11.81 -3.44 -17.55
C ASN A 185 12.54 -2.49 -16.59
N LEU A 186 12.40 -1.18 -16.78
CA LEU A 186 13.00 -0.18 -15.88
C LEU A 186 12.42 -0.25 -14.46
N ILE A 187 11.08 -0.34 -14.34
CA ILE A 187 10.40 -0.50 -13.05
C ILE A 187 10.82 -1.81 -12.38
N ASN A 188 10.83 -2.93 -13.12
CA ASN A 188 11.29 -4.23 -12.62
C ASN A 188 12.74 -4.17 -12.12
N ALA A 189 13.64 -3.57 -12.90
CA ALA A 189 15.05 -3.41 -12.51
C ALA A 189 15.19 -2.55 -11.25
N THR A 190 14.41 -1.47 -11.13
CA THR A 190 14.39 -0.59 -9.95
C THR A 190 13.91 -1.34 -8.70
N VAL A 191 12.84 -2.12 -8.83
CA VAL A 191 12.31 -2.97 -7.74
C VAL A 191 13.35 -4.02 -7.34
N LEU A 192 13.97 -4.70 -8.31
CA LEU A 192 14.99 -5.72 -8.05
C LEU A 192 16.21 -5.14 -7.35
N LEU A 193 16.72 -4.00 -7.83
CA LEU A 193 17.82 -3.27 -7.21
C LEU A 193 17.46 -2.85 -5.78
N TYR A 194 16.24 -2.36 -5.57
CA TYR A 194 15.78 -1.97 -4.25
C TYR A 194 15.74 -3.15 -3.26
N ILE A 195 15.19 -4.29 -3.69
CA ILE A 195 15.18 -5.54 -2.91
C ILE A 195 16.61 -6.00 -2.61
N PHE A 196 17.51 -5.93 -3.59
CA PHE A 196 18.91 -6.28 -3.42
C PHE A 196 19.61 -5.41 -2.37
N LEU A 197 19.41 -4.09 -2.42
CA LEU A 197 19.99 -3.14 -1.45
C LEU A 197 19.47 -3.40 -0.03
N ILE A 198 18.16 -3.64 0.13
CA ILE A 198 17.60 -4.03 1.42
C ILE A 198 18.21 -5.35 1.89
N GLY A 199 18.29 -6.35 1.00
CA GLY A 199 18.83 -7.67 1.30
C GLY A 199 20.26 -7.58 1.81
N ALA A 200 21.12 -6.84 1.10
CA ALA A 200 22.51 -6.60 1.50
C ALA A 200 22.60 -5.95 2.88
N TRP A 201 21.80 -4.91 3.13
CA TRP A 201 21.76 -4.22 4.43
C TRP A 201 21.28 -5.14 5.57
N VAL A 202 20.28 -5.99 5.32
CA VAL A 202 19.81 -6.98 6.31
C VAL A 202 20.92 -8.00 6.61
N VAL A 203 21.61 -8.50 5.57
CA VAL A 203 22.72 -9.45 5.73
C VAL A 203 23.85 -8.83 6.55
N GLU A 204 24.24 -7.59 6.25
CA GLU A 204 25.25 -6.85 7.01
C GLU A 204 24.88 -6.74 8.50
N ARG A 205 23.63 -6.36 8.79
CA ARG A 205 23.09 -6.28 10.16
C ARG A 205 23.17 -7.61 10.90
N VAL A 206 22.81 -8.70 10.23
CA VAL A 206 22.85 -10.05 10.82
C VAL A 206 24.30 -10.47 11.08
N LEU A 207 25.19 -10.23 10.11
CA LEU A 207 26.59 -10.61 10.19
C LEU A 207 27.33 -9.84 11.28
N ASN A 208 27.13 -8.51 11.38
CA ASN A 208 27.70 -7.69 12.44
C ASN A 208 27.23 -8.14 13.84
N ARG A 209 25.94 -8.50 13.98
CA ARG A 209 25.40 -8.97 15.26
C ARG A 209 25.93 -10.37 15.64
N ALA A 210 26.07 -11.26 14.66
CA ALA A 210 26.59 -12.59 14.87
C ALA A 210 28.08 -12.57 15.25
N LEU A 211 28.88 -11.73 14.59
CA LEU A 211 30.31 -11.61 14.85
C LEU A 211 30.60 -10.96 16.21
N GLN A 212 29.92 -9.88 16.59
CA GLN A 212 30.12 -9.23 17.89
C GLN A 212 29.86 -10.19 19.06
N SER A 213 28.87 -11.08 18.95
CA SER A 213 28.58 -12.06 20.00
C SER A 213 29.74 -13.03 20.29
N ARG A 214 30.66 -13.21 19.34
CA ARG A 214 31.85 -14.07 19.54
C ARG A 214 32.99 -13.36 20.24
N PHE A 215 33.13 -12.05 20.06
CA PHE A 215 34.22 -11.28 20.67
C PHE A 215 33.95 -10.90 22.13
N ASP A 216 32.69 -10.79 22.55
CA ASP A 216 32.32 -10.54 23.95
C ASP A 216 32.36 -11.82 24.84
N ALA A 217 32.68 -12.99 24.28
CA ALA A 217 32.64 -14.28 24.97
C ALA A 217 34.01 -14.73 25.53
N GLU A 218 35.07 -13.94 25.40
CA GLU A 218 36.36 -14.19 26.05
C GLU A 218 36.49 -13.32 27.31
N PRO A 219 36.14 -13.83 28.52
CA PRO A 219 36.51 -13.19 29.76
C PRO A 219 38.02 -13.35 29.97
N GLY A 220 38.74 -12.22 29.93
CA GLY A 220 40.11 -12.13 30.42
C GLY A 220 40.18 -12.32 31.94
#